data_AF-A0A920SY57-F1
#
_entry.id   AF-A0A920SY57-F1
#
_cell.length_a   1.000
_cell.length_b   1.000
_cell.length_c   1.000
_cell.angle_alpha   90.00
_cell.angle_beta   90.00
_cell.angle_gamma   90.00
#
_symmetry.space_group_name_H-M   'P 1'
#
loop_
_entity.id
_entity.type
_entity.pdbx_description
1 polymer ?
#
loop_
_entity_poly.entity_id
_entity_poly.type
_entity_poly.pdbx_seq_one_letter_code
_entity_poly.pdbx_strand_id
1 'polypeptide(L)'
;MYGIDVDRRFQCTKKTPLYPTHLESNAKMTEFCGWSMPVQYPKGIIAEVKAVRDSVGIFDVSHMGRLEFEGPRSQYFLGTILSADLMALKLGRSK
;
A
#
# COMPACT_ATOMS: atom_id res chain seq x y z
N MET A 1 16.72 24.63 -10.02
CA MET A 1 15.53 25.44 -9.68
C MET A 1 14.30 24.60 -10.01
N TYR A 2 14.08 23.50 -9.27
CA TYR A 2 12.87 22.70 -9.40
C TYR A 2 11.95 23.13 -8.25
N GLY A 3 10.94 23.92 -8.58
CA GLY A 3 9.90 24.29 -7.63
C GLY A 3 9.13 23.04 -7.22
N ILE A 4 9.28 22.63 -5.97
CA ILE A 4 8.36 21.69 -5.35
C ILE A 4 7.10 22.51 -5.09
N ASP A 5 6.08 22.26 -5.88
CA ASP A 5 4.78 22.90 -5.74
C ASP A 5 4.17 22.48 -4.38
N VAL A 6 4.19 23.42 -3.43
CA VAL A 6 3.75 23.25 -2.03
C VAL A 6 2.26 23.50 -1.85
N ASP A 7 1.49 23.72 -2.92
CA ASP A 7 0.06 24.01 -2.85
C ASP A 7 -0.82 22.74 -2.90
N ARG A 8 -0.59 21.82 -1.96
CA ARG A 8 -1.28 20.52 -1.88
C ARG A 8 -2.67 20.58 -1.24
N ARG A 9 -3.26 21.77 -1.12
CA ARG A 9 -4.47 22.03 -0.30
C ARG A 9 -5.80 21.59 -0.96
N PHE A 10 -5.80 21.20 -2.23
CA PHE A 10 -7.02 20.80 -2.94
C PHE A 10 -6.82 19.66 -3.96
N GLN A 11 -5.99 18.66 -3.65
CA GLN A 11 -5.91 17.47 -4.50
C GLN A 11 -7.04 16.48 -4.16
N CYS A 12 -7.85 16.15 -5.17
CA CYS A 12 -8.79 15.03 -5.10
C CYS A 12 -8.00 13.74 -4.82
N THR A 13 -8.37 13.03 -3.76
CA THR A 13 -7.70 11.79 -3.34
C THR A 13 -7.78 10.74 -4.44
N LYS A 14 -6.65 10.07 -4.71
CA LYS A 14 -6.59 8.94 -5.64
C LYS A 14 -7.47 7.79 -5.15
N LYS A 15 -7.95 6.95 -6.08
CA LYS A 15 -8.86 5.83 -5.77
C LYS A 15 -8.22 4.51 -6.23
N THR A 16 -8.33 3.47 -5.42
CA THR A 16 -7.90 2.11 -5.81
C THR A 16 -8.89 1.49 -6.79
N PRO A 17 -8.51 0.42 -7.51
CA PRO A 17 -9.45 -0.33 -8.35
C PRO A 17 -10.67 -0.88 -7.59
N LEU A 18 -10.53 -1.15 -6.28
CA LEU A 18 -11.60 -1.67 -5.43
C LEU A 18 -12.42 -0.57 -4.74
N TYR A 19 -12.18 0.70 -5.04
CA TYR A 19 -12.93 1.83 -4.45
C TYR A 19 -14.46 1.68 -4.55
N PRO A 20 -15.06 1.28 -5.69
CA PRO A 20 -16.51 1.05 -5.76
C PRO A 20 -16.98 -0.04 -4.79
N THR A 21 -16.24 -1.14 -4.67
CA THR A 21 -16.55 -2.24 -3.73
C THR A 21 -16.54 -1.77 -2.28
N HIS A 22 -15.63 -0.88 -1.92
CA HIS A 22 -15.59 -0.29 -0.57
C HIS A 22 -16.85 0.54 -0.28
N LEU A 23 -17.31 1.33 -1.25
CA LEU A 23 -18.55 2.11 -1.11
C LEU A 23 -19.79 1.19 -0.98
N GLU A 24 -19.89 0.18 -1.84
CA GLU A 24 -20.98 -0.82 -1.80
C GLU A 24 -20.99 -1.58 -0.46
N SER A 25 -19.82 -1.81 0.13
CA SER A 25 -19.66 -2.46 1.44
C SER A 25 -19.89 -1.52 2.63
N ASN A 26 -20.33 -0.28 2.39
CA ASN A 26 -20.53 0.77 3.40
C ASN A 26 -19.28 1.02 4.26
N ALA A 27 -18.10 0.97 3.63
CA ALA A 27 -16.87 1.30 4.31
C ALA A 27 -16.82 2.78 4.69
N LYS A 28 -16.27 3.07 5.87
CA LYS A 28 -15.93 4.43 6.27
C LYS A 28 -14.65 4.83 5.52
N MET A 29 -14.78 5.68 4.51
CA MET A 29 -13.66 6.15 3.70
C MET A 29 -12.93 7.31 4.39
N THR A 30 -11.60 7.33 4.29
CA THR A 30 -10.73 8.40 4.78
C THR A 30 -9.65 8.72 3.75
N GLU A 31 -9.04 9.90 3.89
CA GLU A 31 -7.78 10.21 3.22
C GLU A 31 -6.62 9.50 3.95
N PHE A 32 -5.74 8.87 3.17
CA PHE A 32 -4.51 8.23 3.63
C PHE A 32 -3.44 8.32 2.55
N CYS A 33 -2.36 9.07 2.80
CA CYS A 33 -1.20 9.22 1.91
C CYS A 33 -1.55 9.62 0.45
N GLY A 34 -2.56 10.47 0.27
CA GLY A 34 -3.09 10.93 -1.01
C GLY A 34 -4.15 10.01 -1.63
N TRP A 35 -4.60 8.97 -0.93
CA TRP A 35 -5.59 8.01 -1.41
C TRP A 35 -6.87 8.03 -0.58
N SER A 36 -8.02 7.72 -1.19
CA SER A 36 -9.28 7.46 -0.51
C SER A 36 -9.37 5.97 -0.17
N MET A 37 -9.18 5.64 1.11
CA MET A 37 -9.05 4.27 1.60
C MET A 37 -10.11 3.95 2.67
N PRO A 38 -10.58 2.69 2.77
CA PRO A 38 -11.46 2.28 3.87
C PRO A 38 -10.67 2.21 5.18
N VAL A 39 -11.13 2.92 6.23
CA VAL A 39 -10.54 2.82 7.58
C VAL A 39 -11.18 1.70 8.40
N GLN A 40 -12.47 1.42 8.17
CA GLN A 40 -13.23 0.34 8.77
C GLN A 40 -14.54 0.11 7.99
N TYR A 41 -15.15 -1.05 8.17
CA TYR A 41 -16.45 -1.48 7.67
C TYR A 41 -17.50 -1.45 8.80
N PRO A 42 -18.80 -1.66 8.53
CA PRO A 42 -19.88 -1.38 9.49
C PRO A 42 -19.78 -2.08 10.86
N LYS A 43 -19.14 -3.25 10.95
CA LYS A 43 -18.94 -3.96 12.23
C LYS A 43 -17.84 -3.35 13.12
N GLY A 44 -17.05 -2.42 12.58
CA GLY A 44 -15.99 -1.68 13.28
C GLY A 44 -14.66 -2.43 13.41
N ILE A 45 -13.61 -1.66 13.73
CA ILE A 45 -12.21 -2.12 13.77
C ILE A 45 -12.00 -3.35 14.67
N ILE A 46 -12.63 -3.39 15.85
CA ILE A 46 -12.45 -4.52 16.79
C ILE A 46 -12.96 -5.82 16.18
N ALA A 47 -14.09 -5.78 15.46
CA ALA A 47 -14.63 -6.94 14.78
C ALA A 47 -13.73 -7.40 13.63
N GLU A 48 -13.12 -6.47 12.88
CA GLU A 48 -12.17 -6.78 11.81
C GLU A 48 -10.90 -7.44 12.35
N VAL A 49 -10.31 -6.89 13.41
CA VAL A 49 -9.12 -7.48 14.06
C VAL A 49 -9.44 -8.88 14.55
N LYS A 50 -10.61 -9.09 15.18
CA LYS A 50 -11.06 -10.41 15.61
C LYS A 50 -11.25 -11.36 14.42
N ALA A 51 -11.87 -10.91 13.33
CA ALA A 51 -12.08 -11.73 12.14
C ALA A 51 -10.76 -12.20 11.50
N VAL A 52 -9.76 -11.31 11.41
CA VAL A 52 -8.42 -11.64 10.88
C VAL A 52 -7.69 -12.64 11.76
N ARG A 53 -7.78 -12.49 13.09
CA ARG A 53 -7.07 -13.36 14.05
C ARG A 53 -7.74 -14.72 14.23
N ASP A 54 -9.07 -14.75 14.24
CA ASP A 54 -9.83 -15.95 14.55
C ASP A 54 -10.23 -16.74 13.28
N SER A 55 -10.14 -16.12 12.10
CA SER A 55 -10.53 -16.74 10.83
C SER A 55 -9.75 -16.18 9.64
N VAL A 56 -10.33 -15.23 8.88
CA VAL A 56 -9.75 -14.69 7.65
C VAL A 56 -10.13 -13.21 7.51
N GLY A 57 -9.22 -12.43 6.92
CA GLY A 57 -9.48 -11.06 6.49
C GLY A 57 -8.83 -10.77 5.14
N ILE A 58 -9.38 -9.79 4.43
CA ILE A 58 -8.91 -9.35 3.11
C ILE A 58 -8.62 -7.85 3.21
N PHE A 59 -7.48 -7.43 2.67
CA PHE A 59 -7.03 -6.04 2.71
C PHE A 59 -6.77 -5.53 1.29
N ASP A 60 -7.27 -4.34 0.97
CA ASP A 60 -6.90 -3.63 -0.26
C ASP A 60 -5.60 -2.85 -0.05
N VAL A 61 -4.48 -3.44 -0.47
CA VAL A 61 -3.14 -2.82 -0.43
C VAL A 61 -2.73 -2.23 -1.77
N SER A 62 -3.68 -2.00 -2.69
CA SER A 62 -3.38 -1.58 -4.07
C SER A 62 -2.78 -0.17 -4.16
N HIS A 63 -2.90 0.63 -3.09
CA HIS A 63 -2.29 1.96 -2.97
C HIS A 63 -0.78 1.93 -2.73
N MET A 64 -0.22 0.77 -2.35
CA MET A 64 1.22 0.61 -2.11
C MET A 64 2.02 0.73 -3.40
N GLY A 65 3.12 1.48 -3.33
CA GLY A 65 4.06 1.61 -4.44
C GLY A 65 4.68 0.26 -4.79
N ARG A 66 4.70 -0.06 -6.09
CA ARG A 66 5.37 -1.23 -6.65
C ARG A 66 6.40 -0.77 -7.66
N LEU A 67 7.64 -1.22 -7.50
CA LEU A 67 8.76 -0.91 -8.38
C LEU A 67 9.42 -2.22 -8.80
N GLU A 68 9.74 -2.34 -10.07
CA GLU A 68 10.41 -3.50 -10.65
C GLU A 68 11.79 -3.08 -11.14
N PHE A 69 12.79 -3.91 -10.87
CA PHE A 69 14.19 -3.64 -11.19
C PHE A 69 14.78 -4.82 -11.96
N GLU A 70 15.19 -4.58 -13.19
CA GLU A 70 15.75 -5.60 -14.07
C GLU A 70 17.16 -5.22 -14.56
N GLY A 71 17.94 -6.25 -14.89
CA GLY A 71 19.28 -6.12 -15.49
C GLY A 71 20.41 -6.69 -14.63
N PRO A 72 21.62 -6.87 -15.21
CA PRO A 72 22.69 -7.65 -14.60
C PRO A 72 23.23 -7.10 -13.26
N ARG A 73 22.98 -5.82 -12.96
CA ARG A 73 23.45 -5.13 -11.75
C ARG A 73 22.33 -4.72 -10.80
N SER A 74 21.10 -5.18 -11.00
CA SER A 74 19.95 -4.79 -10.16
C SER A 74 20.17 -5.14 -8.69
N GLN A 75 20.66 -6.34 -8.39
CA GLN A 75 20.97 -6.77 -7.02
C GLN A 75 22.03 -5.90 -6.35
N TYR A 76 23.12 -5.60 -7.07
CA TYR A 76 24.17 -4.71 -6.55
C TYR A 76 23.63 -3.31 -6.27
N PHE A 77 22.89 -2.74 -7.22
CA PHE A 77 22.28 -1.42 -7.06
C PHE A 77 21.34 -1.36 -5.86
N LEU A 78 20.43 -2.33 -5.72
CA LEU A 78 19.54 -2.40 -4.57
C LEU A 78 20.30 -2.57 -3.26
N GLY A 79 21.43 -3.29 -3.26
CA GLY A 79 22.33 -3.41 -2.11
C GLY A 79 23.03 -2.10 -1.69
N THR A 80 23.08 -1.08 -2.57
CA THR A 80 23.57 0.26 -2.19
C THR A 80 22.51 1.13 -1.53
N ILE A 81 21.23 0.76 -1.64
CA ILE A 81 20.08 1.57 -1.18
C ILE A 81 19.42 0.91 0.05
N LEU A 82 19.30 -0.41 0.05
CA LEU A 82 18.62 -1.18 1.08
C LEU A 82 19.63 -1.70 2.11
N SER A 83 19.23 -1.76 3.37
CA SER A 83 20.05 -2.32 4.45
C SER A 83 20.09 -3.85 4.48
N ALA A 84 19.25 -4.51 3.67
CA ALA A 84 19.16 -5.96 3.59
C ALA A 84 20.19 -6.56 2.63
N ASP A 85 20.75 -7.72 2.99
CA ASP A 85 21.59 -8.52 2.08
C ASP A 85 20.73 -9.24 1.04
N LEU A 86 20.71 -8.68 -0.17
CA LEU A 86 19.99 -9.23 -1.31
C LEU A 86 20.79 -10.27 -2.09
N MET A 87 22.12 -10.34 -1.91
CA MET A 87 22.95 -11.34 -2.58
C MET A 87 22.68 -12.73 -2.01
N ALA A 88 22.34 -12.80 -0.71
CA ALA A 88 21.90 -14.02 -0.05
C ALA A 88 20.43 -14.40 -0.34
N LEU A 89 19.66 -13.56 -1.05
CA LEU A 89 18.24 -13.79 -1.28
C LEU A 89 18.01 -14.74 -2.46
N LYS A 90 17.46 -15.92 -2.17
CA LYS A 90 17.12 -16.92 -3.19
C LYS A 90 15.87 -16.52 -3.98
N LEU A 91 15.79 -16.98 -5.22
CA LEU A 91 14.61 -16.78 -6.08
C LEU A 91 13.33 -17.26 -5.37
N GLY A 92 12.24 -16.50 -5.52
CA GLY A 92 10.94 -16.79 -4.89
C GLY A 92 10.88 -16.51 -3.38
N ARG A 93 11.87 -15.80 -2.83
CA ARG A 93 11.91 -15.39 -1.41
C ARG A 93 11.95 -13.87 -1.29
N SER A 94 11.54 -13.36 -0.13
CA SER A 94 11.60 -11.94 0.25
C SER A 94 12.46 -11.75 1.51
N LYS A 95 12.88 -10.50 1.75
CA LYS A 95 13.53 -10.04 2.97
C LYS A 95 12.68 -8.98 3.64
#